data_AF-A0AA92CGG8-F1
#
_entry.id   AF-A0AA92CGG8-F1
#
_cell.length_a   1.000
_cell.length_b   1.000
_cell.length_c   1.000
_cell.angle_alpha   90.00
_cell.angle_beta   90.00
_cell.angle_gamma   90.00
#
_symmetry.space_group_name_H-M   'P 1'
#
loop_
_entity.id
_entity.type
_entity.pdbx_description
1 polymer ?
#
loop_
_entity_poly.entity_id
_entity_poly.type
_entity_poly.pdbx_seq_one_letter_code
_entity_poly.pdbx_strand_id
1 'polypeptide(L)'
;MADIDRLFCRDWYVLENPDAQNFPGGALTHYTLFGWREGRSPHPLFDVQWYLSQAPECQPEGIEPLGHYLTRGWRKMHSPHPLFNPAWYLRQNRDVMEADVDPWWHYLNKGWKEGRRLHPLFDTAWYLQTYADVVASEEEPLSHYLRLGWREGCAPHPLFGGHWYVRTYDLAPETNPWLDYIQMGWRAGRSPHARFDALWYHETYLDPVAFACEPLNHYLTSGWREGLLPHAGYVPAGAGPQGGDQAPLYLELNYCAGREGGAMCVPVQEELMVQEQVG
;
A
#
# COMPACT_ATOMS: atom_id res chain seq x y z
N MET A 1 -20.40 -23.18 3.57
CA MET A 1 -18.95 -23.36 3.33
C MET A 1 -18.43 -22.04 2.79
N ALA A 2 -17.31 -21.51 3.28
CA ALA A 2 -16.77 -20.26 2.76
C ALA A 2 -16.32 -20.47 1.30
N ASP A 3 -16.70 -19.57 0.40
CA ASP A 3 -16.26 -19.60 -0.99
C ASP A 3 -14.86 -18.99 -1.13
N ILE A 4 -13.86 -19.72 -0.63
CA ILE A 4 -12.46 -19.29 -0.64
C ILE A 4 -11.90 -19.17 -2.06
N ASP A 5 -12.47 -19.91 -3.02
CA ASP A 5 -12.06 -19.87 -4.43
C ASP A 5 -12.16 -18.45 -4.99
N ARG A 6 -13.18 -17.69 -4.56
CA ARG A 6 -13.44 -16.31 -4.95
C ARG A 6 -12.29 -15.33 -4.67
N LEU A 7 -11.49 -15.56 -3.63
CA LEU A 7 -10.40 -14.67 -3.19
C LEU A 7 -9.04 -15.35 -3.19
N PHE A 8 -8.96 -16.59 -3.69
CA PHE A 8 -7.71 -17.29 -3.87
C PHE A 8 -7.06 -16.85 -5.19
N CYS A 9 -5.88 -16.23 -5.13
CA CYS A 9 -5.15 -15.81 -6.32
C CYS A 9 -4.24 -16.95 -6.77
N ARG A 10 -4.77 -17.83 -7.63
CA ARG A 10 -4.04 -19.02 -8.11
C ARG A 10 -2.67 -18.66 -8.71
N ASP A 11 -2.63 -17.70 -9.62
CA ASP A 11 -1.41 -17.42 -10.39
C ASP A 11 -0.30 -16.84 -9.53
N TRP A 12 -0.64 -15.98 -8.57
CA TRP A 12 0.30 -15.52 -7.56
C TRP A 12 0.71 -16.66 -6.61
N TYR A 13 -0.24 -17.51 -6.18
CA TYR A 13 0.06 -18.59 -5.23
C TYR A 13 1.08 -19.57 -5.81
N VAL A 14 0.93 -19.99 -7.08
CA VAL A 14 1.89 -20.90 -7.73
C VAL A 14 3.22 -20.22 -8.06
N LEU A 15 3.22 -18.91 -8.29
CA LEU A 15 4.45 -18.14 -8.50
C LEU A 15 5.32 -18.13 -7.24
N GLU A 16 4.72 -17.86 -6.09
CA GLU A 16 5.41 -17.88 -4.79
C GLU A 16 5.67 -19.30 -4.28
N ASN A 17 4.90 -20.27 -4.76
CA ASN A 17 4.94 -21.67 -4.32
C ASN A 17 4.99 -22.62 -5.52
N PRO A 18 6.15 -22.76 -6.20
CA PRO A 18 6.26 -23.58 -7.40
C PRO A 18 5.90 -25.06 -7.20
N ASP A 19 6.06 -25.57 -5.98
CA ASP A 19 5.65 -26.93 -5.58
C ASP A 19 4.12 -27.14 -5.66
N ALA A 20 3.33 -26.08 -5.52
CA ALA A 20 1.87 -26.15 -5.62
C ALA A 20 1.37 -26.23 -7.09
N GLN A 21 2.20 -25.93 -8.08
CA GLN A 21 1.78 -25.82 -9.49
C GLN A 21 1.19 -27.13 -10.04
N ASN A 22 1.80 -28.27 -9.67
CA ASN A 22 1.43 -29.60 -10.15
C ASN A 22 0.82 -30.48 -9.04
N PHE A 23 0.35 -29.87 -7.95
CA PHE A 23 -0.22 -30.60 -6.83
C PHE A 23 -1.52 -31.32 -7.25
N PRO A 24 -1.72 -32.61 -6.90
CA PRO A 24 -2.97 -33.31 -7.19
C PRO A 24 -4.19 -32.60 -6.59
N GLY A 25 -5.15 -32.19 -7.43
CA GLY A 25 -6.29 -31.36 -7.02
C GLY A 25 -6.08 -29.85 -7.21
N GLY A 26 -4.86 -29.42 -7.53
CA GLY A 26 -4.52 -28.04 -7.88
C GLY A 26 -4.06 -27.19 -6.69
N ALA A 27 -3.69 -25.94 -7.00
CA ALA A 27 -3.10 -25.00 -6.04
C ALA A 27 -4.02 -24.65 -4.86
N LEU A 28 -5.32 -24.50 -5.10
CA LEU A 28 -6.29 -24.25 -4.02
C LEU A 28 -6.34 -25.45 -3.06
N THR A 29 -6.34 -26.68 -3.57
CA THR A 29 -6.28 -27.88 -2.73
C THR A 29 -4.98 -27.91 -1.93
N HIS A 30 -3.83 -27.62 -2.56
CA HIS A 30 -2.56 -27.49 -1.84
C HIS A 30 -2.65 -26.47 -0.68
N TYR A 31 -3.18 -25.28 -0.96
CA TYR A 31 -3.37 -24.24 0.05
C TYR A 31 -4.22 -24.72 1.21
N THR A 32 -5.40 -25.28 0.95
CA THR A 32 -6.35 -25.71 1.98
C THR A 32 -5.83 -26.85 2.87
N LEU A 33 -5.04 -27.77 2.31
CA LEU A 33 -4.52 -28.93 3.03
C LEU A 33 -3.22 -28.60 3.79
N PHE A 34 -2.34 -27.81 3.18
CA PHE A 34 -0.97 -27.59 3.68
C PHE A 34 -0.63 -26.10 3.79
N GLY A 35 -0.86 -25.36 2.70
CA GLY A 35 -0.23 -24.06 2.53
C GLY A 35 -0.47 -23.05 3.65
N TRP A 36 -1.72 -22.89 4.10
CA TRP A 36 -2.00 -21.93 5.18
C TRP A 36 -1.35 -22.33 6.51
N ARG A 37 -1.18 -23.65 6.77
CA ARG A 37 -0.50 -24.16 7.97
C ARG A 37 1.00 -23.94 7.91
N GLU A 38 1.54 -23.85 6.70
CA GLU A 38 2.93 -23.49 6.42
C GLU A 38 3.14 -21.97 6.36
N GLY A 39 2.10 -21.17 6.63
CA GLY A 39 2.16 -19.71 6.61
C GLY A 39 2.17 -19.10 5.20
N ARG A 40 1.88 -19.89 4.16
CA ARG A 40 1.81 -19.41 2.78
C ARG A 40 0.51 -18.63 2.59
N SER A 41 0.63 -17.38 2.21
CA SER A 41 -0.49 -16.51 1.88
C SER A 41 -1.26 -17.04 0.64
N PRO A 42 -2.57 -16.77 0.46
CA PRO A 42 -3.37 -17.17 -0.71
C PRO A 42 -3.55 -16.06 -1.78
N HIS A 43 -3.21 -14.81 -1.44
CA HIS A 43 -3.38 -13.65 -2.30
C HIS A 43 -2.32 -12.59 -1.94
N PRO A 44 -1.85 -11.75 -2.88
CA PRO A 44 -0.96 -10.61 -2.55
C PRO A 44 -1.49 -9.65 -1.46
N LEU A 45 -2.80 -9.65 -1.22
CA LEU A 45 -3.51 -8.77 -0.28
C LEU A 45 -4.12 -9.54 0.88
N PHE A 46 -3.60 -10.74 1.14
CA PHE A 46 -3.91 -11.52 2.31
C PHE A 46 -2.61 -12.09 2.86
N ASP A 47 -2.15 -11.58 3.99
CA ASP A 47 -1.01 -12.12 4.72
C ASP A 47 -1.52 -13.06 5.82
N VAL A 48 -1.21 -14.35 5.69
CA VAL A 48 -1.67 -15.38 6.64
C VAL A 48 -1.13 -15.11 8.04
N GLN A 49 0.14 -14.73 8.20
CA GLN A 49 0.72 -14.50 9.52
C GLN A 49 0.14 -13.25 10.18
N TRP A 50 0.03 -12.17 9.41
CA TRP A 50 -0.61 -10.93 9.83
C TRP A 50 -2.06 -11.15 10.26
N TYR A 51 -2.81 -11.92 9.48
CA TYR A 51 -4.20 -12.21 9.81
C TYR A 51 -4.32 -13.06 11.08
N LEU A 52 -3.49 -14.10 11.22
CA LEU A 52 -3.47 -14.97 12.39
C LEU A 52 -3.05 -14.23 13.68
N SER A 53 -2.23 -13.18 13.57
CA SER A 53 -1.89 -12.31 14.71
C SER A 53 -3.11 -11.56 15.28
N GLN A 54 -4.13 -11.32 14.46
CA GLN A 54 -5.38 -10.67 14.84
C GLN A 54 -6.50 -11.67 15.15
N ALA A 55 -6.41 -12.89 14.61
CA ALA A 55 -7.37 -13.97 14.82
C ALA A 55 -6.69 -15.21 15.48
N PRO A 56 -6.13 -15.08 16.70
CA PRO A 56 -5.41 -16.17 17.34
C PRO A 56 -6.28 -17.40 17.60
N GLU A 57 -7.61 -17.27 17.59
CA GLU A 57 -8.56 -18.40 17.68
C GLU A 57 -8.42 -19.41 16.54
N CYS A 58 -7.91 -19.01 15.38
CA CYS A 58 -7.81 -19.88 14.22
C CYS A 58 -6.79 -21.01 14.41
N GLN A 59 -5.72 -20.73 15.17
CA GLN A 59 -4.63 -21.68 15.40
C GLN A 59 -5.06 -22.93 16.18
N PRO A 60 -5.59 -22.83 17.43
CA PRO A 60 -5.97 -24.01 18.21
C PRO A 60 -7.16 -24.76 17.61
N GLU A 61 -8.08 -24.07 16.94
CA GLU A 61 -9.28 -24.67 16.33
C GLU A 61 -9.01 -25.24 14.92
N GLY A 62 -7.81 -25.01 14.37
CA GLY A 62 -7.45 -25.44 13.02
C GLY A 62 -8.32 -24.80 11.93
N ILE A 63 -8.80 -23.57 12.16
CA ILE A 63 -9.64 -22.83 11.22
C ILE A 63 -8.75 -22.19 10.16
N GLU A 64 -9.11 -22.44 8.90
CA GLU A 64 -8.41 -21.88 7.74
C GLU A 64 -8.60 -20.33 7.68
N PRO A 65 -7.51 -19.54 7.60
CA PRO A 65 -7.53 -18.07 7.71
C PRO A 65 -8.43 -17.32 6.72
N LEU A 66 -8.38 -17.63 5.42
CA LEU A 66 -9.16 -16.95 4.39
C LEU A 66 -10.65 -17.24 4.54
N GLY A 67 -11.01 -18.48 4.84
CA GLY A 67 -12.36 -18.90 5.17
C GLY A 67 -12.88 -18.26 6.46
N HIS A 68 -12.03 -18.11 7.48
CA HIS A 68 -12.37 -17.35 8.68
C HIS A 68 -12.62 -15.87 8.35
N TYR A 69 -11.76 -15.26 7.52
CA TYR A 69 -11.95 -13.88 7.07
C TYR A 69 -13.31 -13.68 6.41
N LEU A 70 -13.61 -14.47 5.37
CA LEU A 70 -14.83 -14.41 4.57
C LEU A 70 -16.12 -14.59 5.38
N THR A 71 -16.06 -15.34 6.48
CA THR A 71 -17.24 -15.68 7.28
C THR A 71 -17.42 -14.76 8.48
N ARG A 72 -16.33 -14.37 9.15
CA ARG A 72 -16.37 -13.68 10.46
C ARG A 72 -15.38 -12.54 10.55
N GLY A 73 -14.17 -12.72 10.02
CA GLY A 73 -13.05 -11.82 10.24
C GLY A 73 -13.27 -10.38 9.81
N TRP A 74 -13.79 -10.16 8.61
CA TRP A 74 -14.01 -8.80 8.11
C TRP A 74 -15.07 -8.06 8.93
N ARG A 75 -16.08 -8.77 9.47
CA ARG A 75 -17.09 -8.20 10.38
C ARG A 75 -16.52 -7.85 11.75
N LYS A 76 -15.46 -8.55 12.17
CA LYS A 76 -14.65 -8.18 13.34
C LYS A 76 -13.63 -7.07 13.04
N MET A 77 -13.61 -6.53 11.81
CA MET A 77 -12.64 -5.54 11.34
C MET A 77 -11.19 -6.05 11.36
N HIS A 78 -10.97 -7.36 11.31
CA HIS A 78 -9.62 -7.92 11.20
C HIS A 78 -9.06 -7.61 9.82
N SER A 79 -7.86 -7.03 9.77
CA SER A 79 -7.17 -6.67 8.54
C SER A 79 -6.53 -7.92 7.93
N PRO A 80 -6.84 -8.30 6.67
CA PRO A 80 -6.21 -9.46 6.03
C PRO A 80 -4.76 -9.16 5.63
N HIS A 81 -4.36 -7.89 5.55
CA HIS A 81 -3.00 -7.48 5.16
C HIS A 81 -2.64 -6.15 5.85
N PRO A 82 -1.35 -5.85 6.12
CA PRO A 82 -0.93 -4.57 6.70
C PRO A 82 -1.41 -3.33 5.92
N LEU A 83 -1.58 -3.47 4.60
CA LEU A 83 -1.96 -2.40 3.68
C LEU A 83 -3.46 -2.21 3.52
N PHE A 84 -4.27 -3.03 4.18
CA PHE A 84 -5.73 -2.92 4.08
C PHE A 84 -6.37 -2.99 5.47
N ASN A 85 -6.99 -1.89 5.86
CA ASN A 85 -7.76 -1.76 7.08
C ASN A 85 -9.26 -1.70 6.73
N PRO A 86 -10.04 -2.77 6.98
CA PRO A 86 -11.48 -2.81 6.70
C PRO A 86 -12.26 -1.65 7.33
N ALA A 87 -11.94 -1.29 8.58
CA ALA A 87 -12.62 -0.22 9.28
C ALA A 87 -12.36 1.15 8.64
N TRP A 88 -11.13 1.40 8.17
CA TRP A 88 -10.81 2.63 7.43
C TRP A 88 -11.56 2.66 6.10
N TYR A 89 -11.53 1.57 5.33
CA TYR A 89 -12.19 1.50 4.04
C TYR A 89 -13.70 1.73 4.15
N LEU A 90 -14.37 1.09 5.11
CA LEU A 90 -15.82 1.27 5.33
C LEU A 90 -16.19 2.68 5.78
N ARG A 91 -15.33 3.37 6.56
CA ARG A 91 -15.54 4.78 6.91
C ARG A 91 -15.49 5.70 5.70
N GLN A 92 -14.58 5.44 4.76
CA GLN A 92 -14.47 6.21 3.52
C GLN A 92 -15.58 5.85 2.52
N ASN A 93 -16.14 4.64 2.62
CA ASN A 93 -17.05 4.04 1.65
C ASN A 93 -18.36 3.64 2.34
N ARG A 94 -19.11 4.66 2.79
CA ARG A 94 -20.34 4.47 3.58
C ARG A 94 -21.40 3.64 2.87
N ASP A 95 -21.48 3.72 1.55
CA ASP A 95 -22.38 2.91 0.72
C ASP A 95 -22.08 1.40 0.83
N VAL A 96 -20.80 1.02 0.95
CA VAL A 96 -20.38 -0.37 1.14
C VAL A 96 -20.73 -0.86 2.54
N MET A 97 -20.54 0.01 3.54
CA MET A 97 -20.91 -0.26 4.93
C MET A 97 -22.42 -0.45 5.07
N GLU A 98 -23.22 0.45 4.48
CA GLU A 98 -24.68 0.40 4.53
C GLU A 98 -25.24 -0.82 3.77
N ALA A 99 -24.52 -1.31 2.75
CA ALA A 99 -24.87 -2.51 2.02
C ALA A 99 -24.45 -3.84 2.70
N ASP A 100 -23.74 -3.80 3.84
CA ASP A 100 -23.13 -4.96 4.54
C ASP A 100 -22.32 -5.87 3.60
N VAL A 101 -21.54 -5.28 2.70
CA VAL A 101 -20.69 -6.01 1.75
C VAL A 101 -19.28 -6.12 2.30
N ASP A 102 -18.67 -7.31 2.14
CA ASP A 102 -17.26 -7.54 2.46
C ASP A 102 -16.38 -6.47 1.76
N PRO A 103 -15.59 -5.68 2.52
CA PRO A 103 -14.90 -4.53 1.96
C PRO A 103 -13.72 -4.92 1.05
N TRP A 104 -13.05 -6.03 1.31
CA TRP A 104 -11.94 -6.49 0.47
C TRP A 104 -12.46 -6.99 -0.87
N TRP A 105 -13.50 -7.82 -0.84
CA TRP A 105 -14.18 -8.30 -2.03
C TRP A 105 -14.78 -7.14 -2.83
N HIS A 106 -15.46 -6.20 -2.17
CA HIS A 106 -16.00 -5.01 -2.82
C HIS A 106 -14.91 -4.27 -3.60
N TYR A 107 -13.78 -4.03 -2.93
CA TYR A 107 -12.65 -3.36 -3.55
C TYR A 107 -12.13 -4.11 -4.77
N LEU A 108 -11.78 -5.39 -4.63
CA LEU A 108 -11.22 -6.22 -5.70
C LEU A 108 -12.18 -6.37 -6.89
N ASN A 109 -13.48 -6.47 -6.63
CA ASN A 109 -14.48 -6.68 -7.67
C ASN A 109 -14.79 -5.42 -8.48
N LYS A 110 -14.86 -4.25 -7.81
CA LYS A 110 -15.24 -3.00 -8.49
C LYS A 110 -14.66 -1.73 -7.85
N GLY A 111 -14.34 -1.74 -6.55
CA GLY A 111 -13.93 -0.52 -5.87
C GLY A 111 -12.70 0.16 -6.47
N TRP A 112 -11.69 -0.60 -6.91
CA TRP A 112 -10.53 -0.01 -7.59
C TRP A 112 -10.88 0.61 -8.95
N LYS A 113 -11.82 0.00 -9.70
CA LYS A 113 -12.36 0.55 -10.96
C LYS A 113 -13.21 1.80 -10.74
N GLU A 114 -13.84 1.90 -9.58
CA GLU A 114 -14.54 3.09 -9.10
C GLU A 114 -13.57 4.17 -8.54
N GLY A 115 -12.25 3.93 -8.55
CA GLY A 115 -11.24 4.86 -8.05
C GLY A 115 -11.12 4.91 -6.52
N ARG A 116 -11.70 3.95 -5.80
CA ARG A 116 -11.55 3.84 -4.34
C ARG A 116 -10.12 3.45 -3.99
N ARG A 117 -9.68 3.83 -2.80
CA ARG A 117 -8.33 3.55 -2.27
C ARG A 117 -8.43 2.50 -1.15
N LEU A 118 -7.45 1.61 -1.04
CA LEU A 118 -7.28 0.74 0.14
C LEU A 118 -6.40 1.36 1.22
N HIS A 119 -5.48 2.23 0.81
CA HIS A 119 -4.52 2.87 1.69
C HIS A 119 -4.31 4.34 1.28
N PRO A 120 -4.21 5.29 2.21
CA PRO A 120 -3.96 6.71 1.90
C PRO A 120 -2.68 6.95 1.09
N LEU A 121 -1.65 6.13 1.33
CA LEU A 121 -0.35 6.20 0.63
C LEU A 121 -0.27 5.36 -0.64
N PHE A 122 -1.41 4.92 -1.19
CA PHE A 122 -1.48 4.31 -2.52
C PHE A 122 -2.54 5.05 -3.33
N ASP A 123 -2.11 5.77 -4.37
CA ASP A 123 -3.02 6.52 -5.22
C ASP A 123 -3.34 5.73 -6.49
N THR A 124 -4.43 4.95 -6.44
CA THR A 124 -4.87 4.06 -7.52
C THR A 124 -5.01 4.79 -8.86
N ALA A 125 -5.57 6.01 -8.86
CA ALA A 125 -5.78 6.77 -10.09
C ALA A 125 -4.45 7.24 -10.69
N TRP A 126 -3.56 7.76 -9.84
CA TRP A 126 -2.22 8.17 -10.26
C TRP A 126 -1.39 6.97 -10.75
N TYR A 127 -1.46 5.83 -10.05
CA TYR A 127 -0.73 4.62 -10.42
C TYR A 127 -1.13 4.12 -11.80
N LEU A 128 -2.44 4.02 -12.08
CA LEU A 128 -2.96 3.63 -13.40
C LEU A 128 -2.62 4.63 -14.50
N GLN A 129 -2.56 5.92 -14.19
CA GLN A 129 -2.15 6.95 -15.14
C GLN A 129 -0.65 6.88 -15.46
N THR A 130 0.17 6.51 -14.47
CA THR A 130 1.64 6.50 -14.57
C THR A 130 2.14 5.21 -15.24
N TYR A 131 1.54 4.07 -14.90
CA TYR A 131 1.93 2.73 -15.37
C TYR A 131 0.86 2.18 -16.31
N ALA A 132 0.88 2.66 -17.56
CA ALA A 132 -0.15 2.36 -18.56
C ALA A 132 -0.21 0.87 -18.97
N ASP A 133 0.88 0.13 -18.79
CA ASP A 133 0.96 -1.32 -18.95
C ASP A 133 0.05 -2.08 -17.97
N VAL A 134 -0.13 -1.55 -16.75
CA VAL A 134 -1.04 -2.11 -15.74
C VAL A 134 -2.50 -1.95 -16.17
N VAL A 135 -2.85 -0.85 -16.85
CA VAL A 135 -4.19 -0.67 -17.41
C VAL A 135 -4.48 -1.77 -18.45
N ALA A 136 -3.50 -2.14 -19.26
CA ALA A 136 -3.65 -3.15 -20.30
C ALA A 136 -3.76 -4.59 -19.75
N SER A 137 -3.22 -4.87 -18.57
CA SER A 137 -3.32 -6.19 -17.93
C SER A 137 -4.65 -6.44 -17.23
N GLU A 138 -5.48 -5.41 -17.06
CA GLU A 138 -6.70 -5.41 -16.23
C GLU A 138 -6.48 -5.93 -14.79
N GLU A 139 -5.24 -5.94 -14.32
CA GLU A 139 -4.89 -6.36 -12.96
C GLU A 139 -5.23 -5.25 -11.96
N GLU A 140 -5.64 -5.62 -10.76
CA GLU A 140 -5.87 -4.64 -9.69
C GLU A 140 -4.54 -3.96 -9.30
N PRO A 141 -4.47 -2.62 -9.27
CA PRO A 141 -3.21 -1.87 -9.14
C PRO A 141 -2.34 -2.21 -7.92
N LEU A 142 -2.96 -2.39 -6.76
CA LEU A 142 -2.22 -2.71 -5.54
C LEU A 142 -1.66 -4.14 -5.57
N SER A 143 -2.42 -5.07 -6.14
CA SER A 143 -1.99 -6.45 -6.37
C SER A 143 -0.83 -6.51 -7.37
N HIS A 144 -0.92 -5.74 -8.46
CA HIS A 144 0.20 -5.56 -9.40
C HIS A 144 1.44 -5.00 -8.70
N TYR A 145 1.27 -3.92 -7.92
CA TYR A 145 2.36 -3.31 -7.18
C TYR A 145 3.07 -4.32 -6.28
N LEU A 146 2.32 -5.10 -5.50
CA LEU A 146 2.87 -6.07 -4.54
C LEU A 146 3.52 -7.27 -5.22
N ARG A 147 3.02 -7.68 -6.39
CA ARG A 147 3.54 -8.81 -7.16
C ARG A 147 4.81 -8.46 -7.92
N LEU A 148 4.81 -7.35 -8.67
CA LEU A 148 5.90 -6.94 -9.56
C LEU A 148 6.32 -5.49 -9.38
N GLY A 149 5.36 -4.57 -9.24
CA GLY A 149 5.64 -3.14 -9.40
C GLY A 149 6.76 -2.63 -8.49
N TRP A 150 6.81 -3.04 -7.22
CA TRP A 150 7.88 -2.61 -6.32
C TRP A 150 9.28 -3.11 -6.74
N ARG A 151 9.37 -4.29 -7.38
CA ARG A 151 10.63 -4.85 -7.91
C ARG A 151 11.07 -4.17 -9.19
N GLU A 152 10.10 -3.70 -9.97
CA GLU A 152 10.31 -2.95 -11.21
C GLU A 152 10.55 -1.45 -10.97
N GLY A 153 10.58 -1.03 -9.70
CA GLY A 153 10.83 0.36 -9.33
C GLY A 153 9.63 1.29 -9.47
N CYS A 154 8.41 0.74 -9.62
CA CYS A 154 7.20 1.53 -9.54
C CYS A 154 7.07 2.17 -8.16
N ALA A 155 6.60 3.40 -8.11
CA ALA A 155 6.19 4.06 -6.87
C ALA A 155 4.70 3.80 -6.62
N PRO A 156 4.26 3.66 -5.36
CA PRO A 156 2.84 3.56 -5.00
C PRO A 156 2.15 4.94 -4.98
N HIS A 157 2.94 6.01 -4.90
CA HIS A 157 2.49 7.39 -4.71
C HIS A 157 3.63 8.39 -5.04
N PRO A 158 3.36 9.61 -5.56
CA PRO A 158 4.40 10.60 -5.87
C PRO A 158 5.31 10.97 -4.68
N LEU A 159 4.75 10.98 -3.47
CA LEU A 159 5.49 11.24 -2.21
C LEU A 159 6.18 10.02 -1.61
N PHE A 160 6.28 8.92 -2.35
CA PHE A 160 7.03 7.74 -1.92
C PHE A 160 8.05 7.33 -2.98
N GLY A 161 9.31 7.67 -2.76
CA GLY A 161 10.40 7.34 -3.67
C GLY A 161 10.97 5.96 -3.34
N GLY A 162 10.48 4.89 -3.98
CA GLY A 162 10.88 3.52 -3.65
C GLY A 162 12.39 3.27 -3.77
N HIS A 163 13.00 3.62 -4.91
CA HIS A 163 14.45 3.47 -5.10
C HIS A 163 15.27 4.36 -4.17
N TRP A 164 14.82 5.60 -3.96
CA TRP A 164 15.42 6.51 -3.00
C TRP A 164 15.42 5.93 -1.60
N TYR A 165 14.27 5.39 -1.17
CA TYR A 165 14.08 4.82 0.16
C TYR A 165 14.99 3.60 0.37
N VAL A 166 15.07 2.69 -0.60
CA VAL A 166 15.99 1.54 -0.57
C VAL A 166 17.44 2.00 -0.40
N ARG A 167 17.87 3.00 -1.19
CA ARG A 167 19.26 3.50 -1.15
C ARG A 167 19.56 4.25 0.14
N THR A 168 18.66 5.12 0.58
CA THR A 168 18.83 5.97 1.77
C THR A 168 18.92 5.15 3.05
N TYR A 169 18.16 4.05 3.13
CA TYR A 169 18.08 3.22 4.34
C TYR A 169 18.76 1.85 4.20
N ASP A 170 19.51 1.63 3.10
CA ASP A 170 20.28 0.42 2.82
C ASP A 170 19.44 -0.87 2.99
N LEU A 171 18.26 -0.90 2.35
CA LEU A 171 17.37 -2.05 2.44
C LEU A 171 17.90 -3.23 1.61
N ALA A 172 17.64 -4.45 2.10
CA ALA A 172 17.97 -5.65 1.36
C ALA A 172 17.18 -5.73 0.04
N PRO A 173 17.75 -6.26 -1.06
CA PRO A 173 17.13 -6.24 -2.41
C PRO A 173 15.73 -6.86 -2.49
N GLU A 174 15.44 -7.85 -1.64
CA GLU A 174 14.17 -8.55 -1.56
C GLU A 174 13.13 -7.87 -0.66
N THR A 175 13.48 -6.74 -0.03
CA THR A 175 12.59 -6.00 0.85
C THR A 175 11.70 -5.05 0.05
N ASN A 176 10.39 -5.24 0.13
CA ASN A 176 9.44 -4.26 -0.42
C ASN A 176 9.54 -2.94 0.37
N PRO A 177 10.02 -1.83 -0.25
CA PRO A 177 10.33 -0.60 0.48
C PRO A 177 9.10 0.06 1.07
N TRP A 178 7.95 0.00 0.38
CA TRP A 178 6.72 0.59 0.89
C TRP A 178 6.15 -0.21 2.05
N LEU A 179 6.24 -1.54 1.99
CA LEU A 179 5.81 -2.39 3.09
C LEU A 179 6.73 -2.25 4.33
N ASP A 180 8.05 -2.11 4.15
CA ASP A 180 8.98 -1.71 5.23
C ASP A 180 8.56 -0.37 5.84
N TYR A 181 8.31 0.64 5.00
CA TYR A 181 7.91 1.96 5.48
C TYR A 181 6.66 1.92 6.33
N ILE A 182 5.58 1.31 5.83
CA ILE A 182 4.28 1.23 6.52
C ILE A 182 4.37 0.47 7.86
N GLN A 183 5.17 -0.60 7.90
CA GLN A 183 5.27 -1.43 9.11
C GLN A 183 6.22 -0.85 10.15
N MET A 184 7.37 -0.33 9.73
CA MET A 184 8.41 0.10 10.67
C MET A 184 9.06 1.43 10.33
N GLY A 185 9.21 1.79 9.04
CA GLY A 185 10.02 2.94 8.64
C GLY A 185 9.54 4.26 9.21
N TRP A 186 8.26 4.58 9.10
CA TRP A 186 7.73 5.84 9.65
C TRP A 186 7.87 5.91 11.18
N ARG A 187 7.75 4.77 11.88
CA ARG A 187 7.95 4.69 13.34
C ARG A 187 9.40 4.91 13.74
N ALA A 188 10.33 4.57 12.85
CA ALA A 188 11.75 4.85 13.00
C ALA A 188 12.13 6.27 12.54
N GLY A 189 11.17 7.13 12.22
CA GLY A 189 11.43 8.49 11.73
C GLY A 189 12.00 8.54 10.31
N ARG A 190 11.91 7.44 9.54
CA ARG A 190 12.37 7.43 8.15
C ARG A 190 11.46 8.28 7.29
N SER A 191 12.05 9.11 6.44
CA SER A 191 11.36 9.87 5.42
C SER A 191 10.98 8.95 4.25
N PRO A 192 9.80 9.11 3.63
CA PRO A 192 9.38 8.33 2.46
C PRO A 192 9.93 8.89 1.13
N HIS A 193 10.42 10.13 1.12
CA HIS A 193 10.90 10.83 -0.06
C HIS A 193 11.81 11.99 0.33
N ALA A 194 12.79 12.36 -0.51
CA ALA A 194 13.75 13.44 -0.23
C ALA A 194 13.12 14.81 0.04
N ARG A 195 11.92 15.05 -0.51
CA ARG A 195 11.16 16.31 -0.38
C ARG A 195 10.14 16.30 0.78
N PHE A 196 10.11 15.25 1.60
CA PHE A 196 9.24 15.18 2.78
C PHE A 196 10.07 14.71 3.97
N ASP A 197 10.20 15.56 4.99
CA ASP A 197 10.96 15.24 6.21
C ASP A 197 10.01 14.69 7.28
N ALA A 198 9.92 13.37 7.38
CA ALA A 198 8.97 12.72 8.28
C ALA A 198 9.30 12.93 9.75
N LEU A 199 10.60 12.95 10.11
CA LEU A 199 11.03 13.15 11.49
C LEU A 199 10.74 14.59 11.92
N TRP A 200 11.16 15.57 11.10
CA TRP A 200 10.88 16.97 11.39
C TRP A 200 9.38 17.25 11.45
N TYR A 201 8.60 16.72 10.50
CA TYR A 201 7.14 16.89 10.49
C TYR A 201 6.50 16.34 11.76
N HIS A 202 6.93 15.15 12.19
CA HIS A 202 6.45 14.53 13.42
C HIS A 202 6.79 15.41 14.63
N GLU A 203 8.05 15.80 14.81
CA GLU A 203 8.50 16.60 15.96
C GLU A 203 7.88 18.01 15.99
N THR A 204 7.56 18.58 14.82
CA THR A 204 7.04 19.94 14.71
C THR A 204 5.53 20.01 14.92
N TYR A 205 4.79 19.04 14.38
CA TYR A 205 3.33 19.15 14.27
C TYR A 205 2.54 18.05 14.96
N LEU A 206 3.12 16.86 15.12
CA LEU A 206 2.41 15.73 15.69
C LEU A 206 2.64 15.68 17.20
N ASP A 207 1.58 15.32 17.93
CA ASP A 207 1.67 15.12 19.37
C ASP A 207 2.66 13.96 19.66
N PRO A 208 3.77 14.21 20.39
CA PRO A 208 4.76 13.18 20.69
C PRO A 208 4.21 12.03 21.55
N VAL A 209 3.02 12.19 22.14
CA VAL A 209 2.32 11.16 22.91
C VAL A 209 1.32 10.38 22.04
N ALA A 210 0.98 10.87 20.83
CA ALA A 210 0.10 10.19 19.88
C ALA A 210 0.88 9.16 19.04
N PHE A 211 1.01 7.93 19.57
CA PHE A 211 1.75 6.80 18.97
C PHE A 211 1.23 6.25 17.61
N ALA A 212 0.25 6.90 16.96
CA ALA A 212 -0.49 6.30 15.86
C ALA A 212 -0.68 7.20 14.63
N CYS A 213 -0.06 8.38 14.60
CA CYS A 213 -0.21 9.29 13.46
C CYS A 213 0.99 9.19 12.52
N GLU A 214 0.80 8.53 11.39
CA GLU A 214 1.83 8.46 10.34
C GLU A 214 1.98 9.84 9.65
N PRO A 215 3.19 10.45 9.63
CA PRO A 215 3.41 11.82 9.17
C PRO A 215 2.91 12.16 7.75
N LEU A 216 3.22 11.31 6.77
CA LEU A 216 2.84 11.55 5.38
C LEU A 216 1.32 11.45 5.19
N ASN A 217 0.68 10.47 5.82
CA ASN A 217 -0.77 10.34 5.84
C ASN A 217 -1.43 11.54 6.52
N HIS A 218 -0.91 12.01 7.66
CA HIS A 218 -1.42 13.23 8.30
C HIS A 218 -1.31 14.43 7.36
N TYR A 219 -0.12 14.63 6.76
CA TYR A 219 0.10 15.69 5.79
C TYR A 219 -0.91 15.63 4.66
N LEU A 220 -1.06 14.47 4.00
CA LEU A 220 -1.93 14.26 2.85
C LEU A 220 -3.42 14.42 3.16
N THR A 221 -3.86 14.05 4.36
CA THR A 221 -5.29 14.02 4.72
C THR A 221 -5.80 15.33 5.33
N SER A 222 -4.98 16.03 6.12
CA SER A 222 -5.39 17.27 6.79
C SER A 222 -4.30 18.32 6.87
N GLY A 223 -3.05 17.92 7.13
CA GLY A 223 -1.98 18.85 7.50
C GLY A 223 -1.72 19.96 6.47
N TRP A 224 -1.71 19.64 5.17
CA TRP A 224 -1.51 20.68 4.15
C TRP A 224 -2.65 21.73 4.12
N ARG A 225 -3.89 21.33 4.49
CA ARG A 225 -5.04 22.25 4.56
C ARG A 225 -4.97 23.17 5.77
N GLU A 226 -4.30 22.71 6.83
CA GLU A 226 -3.99 23.47 8.03
C GLU A 226 -2.76 24.39 7.85
N GLY A 227 -2.12 24.34 6.67
CA GLY A 227 -0.92 25.14 6.38
C GLY A 227 0.38 24.52 6.91
N LEU A 228 0.36 23.26 7.33
CA LEU A 228 1.54 22.54 7.78
C LEU A 228 2.45 22.23 6.59
N LEU A 229 3.75 22.43 6.76
CA LEU A 229 4.74 22.27 5.71
C LEU A 229 5.29 20.83 5.68
N PRO A 230 5.73 20.29 4.54
CA PRO A 230 6.33 18.95 4.45
C PRO A 230 7.79 18.89 4.94
N HIS A 231 8.48 20.02 5.03
CA HIS A 231 9.82 20.18 5.62
C HIS A 231 10.07 21.67 5.95
N ALA A 232 11.05 21.97 6.82
CA ALA A 232 11.29 23.32 7.35
C ALA A 232 11.55 24.40 6.27
N GLY A 233 12.23 24.02 5.18
CA GLY A 233 12.59 24.92 4.08
C GLY A 233 11.59 24.95 2.92
N TYR A 234 10.40 24.38 3.08
CA TYR A 234 9.46 24.28 1.97
C TYR A 234 8.88 25.65 1.59
N VAL A 235 9.08 26.03 0.33
CA VAL A 235 8.45 27.21 -0.29
C VAL A 235 7.58 26.71 -1.45
N PRO A 236 6.25 26.84 -1.40
CA PRO A 236 5.37 26.40 -2.47
C PRO A 236 5.69 27.09 -3.80
N ALA A 237 5.72 26.34 -4.90
CA ALA A 237 6.06 26.88 -6.23
C ALA A 237 4.98 27.80 -6.84
N GLY A 238 3.88 28.11 -6.13
CA GLY A 238 2.78 28.96 -6.62
C GLY A 238 1.88 29.52 -5.51
N ALA A 239 1.00 30.45 -5.86
CA ALA A 239 -0.02 30.99 -4.95
C ALA A 239 -0.84 29.83 -4.36
N GLY A 240 -1.10 29.88 -3.04
CA GLY A 240 -1.73 28.83 -2.23
C GLY A 240 -3.06 28.26 -2.77
N PRO A 241 -3.67 27.31 -2.05
CA PRO A 241 -4.53 26.25 -2.60
C PRO A 241 -5.51 26.78 -3.65
N GLN A 242 -5.18 26.57 -4.93
CA GLN A 242 -6.08 26.88 -6.03
C GLN A 242 -7.15 25.79 -6.09
N GLY A 243 -8.09 25.81 -5.14
CA GLY A 243 -9.37 25.06 -5.18
C GLY A 243 -9.31 23.53 -5.34
N GLY A 244 -8.14 22.89 -5.30
CA GLY A 244 -7.97 21.45 -5.51
C GLY A 244 -7.94 20.65 -4.22
N ASP A 245 -8.29 19.36 -4.32
CA ASP A 245 -8.31 18.42 -3.18
C ASP A 245 -6.93 17.77 -2.88
N GLN A 246 -5.85 18.22 -3.53
CA GLN A 246 -4.51 17.62 -3.44
C GLN A 246 -3.49 18.55 -2.78
N ALA A 247 -2.54 17.95 -2.05
CA ALA A 247 -1.48 18.67 -1.35
C ALA A 247 -0.53 19.40 -2.34
N PRO A 248 -0.01 20.59 -1.99
CA PRO A 248 0.92 21.32 -2.86
C PRO A 248 2.14 20.50 -3.29
N LEU A 249 2.79 19.80 -2.37
CA LEU A 249 3.96 18.99 -2.69
C LEU A 249 3.61 17.78 -3.58
N TYR A 250 2.41 17.20 -3.42
CA TYR A 250 1.92 16.16 -4.32
C TYR A 250 1.81 16.70 -5.75
N LEU A 251 1.20 17.88 -5.93
CA LEU A 251 1.03 18.49 -7.25
C LEU A 251 2.38 18.76 -7.90
N GLU A 252 3.32 19.37 -7.17
CA GLU A 252 4.66 19.65 -7.69
C GLU A 252 5.38 18.40 -8.19
N LEU A 253 5.32 17.30 -7.42
CA LEU A 253 5.95 16.04 -7.80
C LEU A 253 5.24 15.36 -8.98
N ASN A 254 3.91 15.45 -9.04
CA ASN A 254 3.15 14.89 -10.15
C ASN A 254 3.37 15.67 -11.46
N TYR A 255 3.50 17.00 -11.40
CA TYR A 255 3.78 17.85 -12.56
C TYR A 255 5.18 17.60 -13.15
N CYS A 256 6.19 17.33 -12.31
CA CYS A 256 7.51 16.97 -12.79
C CYS A 256 7.50 15.63 -13.55
N ALA A 257 6.80 14.61 -13.03
CA ALA A 257 6.65 13.33 -13.70
C ALA A 257 5.97 13.43 -15.08
N GLY A 258 4.98 14.32 -15.20
CA GLY A 258 4.25 14.55 -16.46
C GLY A 258 5.08 15.19 -17.59
N ARG A 259 6.25 15.81 -17.30
CA ARG A 259 7.14 16.38 -18.31
C ARG A 259 8.11 15.36 -18.92
N GLU A 260 8.32 14.21 -18.29
CA GLU A 260 9.35 13.25 -18.72
C GLU A 260 8.87 12.22 -19.75
N GLY A 261 7.57 12.18 -20.05
CA GLY A 261 7.02 11.37 -21.15
C GLY A 261 7.03 9.87 -20.84
N GLY A 262 5.86 9.24 -20.93
CA GLY A 262 5.71 7.81 -20.68
C GLY A 262 6.62 6.96 -21.58
N ALA A 263 7.63 6.34 -20.99
CA ALA A 263 8.10 4.99 -21.28
C ALA A 263 9.30 4.63 -20.39
N MET A 264 9.23 3.43 -19.81
CA MET A 264 10.27 2.67 -19.12
C MET A 264 10.75 3.24 -17.79
N CYS A 265 10.59 2.43 -16.75
CA CYS A 265 11.32 2.48 -15.49
C CYS A 265 12.81 2.81 -15.73
N VAL A 266 13.20 4.08 -15.63
CA VAL A 266 14.61 4.49 -15.50
C VAL A 266 14.70 5.73 -14.61
N PRO A 267 15.58 5.75 -13.60
CA PRO A 267 15.70 6.82 -12.62
C PRO A 267 16.59 7.93 -13.17
N VAL A 268 16.06 9.11 -13.48
CA VAL A 268 16.91 10.23 -13.91
C VAL A 268 16.37 11.55 -13.37
N GLN A 269 16.50 11.79 -12.05
CA GLN A 269 16.65 13.15 -11.50
C GLN A 269 16.89 13.26 -9.98
N GLU A 270 17.01 12.16 -9.23
CA GLU A 270 17.38 12.26 -7.81
C GLU A 270 18.86 12.63 -7.57
N GLU A 271 19.71 12.59 -8.60
CA GLU A 271 21.16 12.85 -8.48
C GLU A 271 21.53 14.32 -8.19
N LEU A 272 20.64 15.29 -8.43
CA LEU A 272 21.02 16.71 -8.35
C LEU A 272 20.73 17.39 -7.00
N MET A 273 19.97 16.78 -6.09
CA MET A 273 19.65 17.43 -4.80
C MET A 273 20.47 16.92 -3.60
N VAL A 274 21.27 15.85 -3.76
CA VAL A 274 22.12 15.35 -2.66
C VAL A 274 23.40 16.17 -2.50
N GLN A 275 23.79 16.98 -3.49
CA GLN A 275 25.03 17.79 -3.43
C GLN A 275 24.87 19.16 -2.76
N GLU A 276 23.67 19.63 -2.42
CA GLU A 276 23.47 20.97 -1.83
C GLU A 276 23.08 20.98 -0.34
N GLN A 277 22.93 19.83 0.32
CA GLN A 277 22.62 19.79 1.77
C GLN A 277 23.78 19.30 2.66
N VAL A 278 24.97 19.10 2.09
CA VAL A 278 26.22 18.92 2.84
C VAL A 278 27.20 19.98 2.39
N GLY A 279 26.93 21.23 2.78
CA GLY A 279 27.77 22.40 2.57
C GLY A 279 27.64 23.37 3.74
#